data_AF-A0A0G1U5T7-F1
#
_entry.id   AF-A0A0G1U5T7-F1
#
_cell.length_a   1.000
_cell.length_b   1.000
_cell.length_c   1.000
_cell.angle_alpha   90.00
_cell.angle_beta   90.00
_cell.angle_gamma   90.00
#
_symmetry.space_group_name_H-M   'P 1'
#
loop_
_entity.id
_entity.type
_entity.pdbx_description
1 polymer ?
#
loop_
_entity_poly.entity_id
_entity_poly.type
_entity_poly.pdbx_seq_one_letter_code
_entity_poly.pdbx_strand_id
1 'polypeptide(L)'
;MKTNRINAALYAGCLLHAIMRANGTVGVSVQKDGQIRGYGDASSTADAMLNADRYIETGGWYKEEGLRLQGVTSDNAEDIAARLDAWQPQRARAFIAWRNGDKIAVRLSGMHRVVVPNDVLESVMDTGFMATWSSDRGYVYRTAPDPERPMAGCIMSVVCSSPNNSTGDDGLGWQYPTMQFGVGADFWEALSGALSSEVHEVPSPQSVVGA
;
A
#
# COMPACT_ATOMS: atom_id res chain seq x y z
N MET A 1 -1.65 -13.77 -29.32
CA MET A 1 -1.81 -12.69 -28.33
C MET A 1 -2.47 -13.31 -27.10
N LYS A 2 -1.72 -13.62 -26.03
CA LYS A 2 -2.32 -14.23 -24.83
C LYS A 2 -3.08 -13.12 -24.11
N THR A 3 -4.40 -13.24 -24.09
CA THR A 3 -5.31 -12.29 -23.47
C THR A 3 -5.04 -12.24 -21.97
N ASN A 4 -4.75 -11.06 -21.43
CA ASN A 4 -4.69 -10.83 -19.99
C ASN A 4 -6.10 -11.10 -19.39
N ARG A 5 -6.32 -12.27 -18.78
CA ARG A 5 -7.67 -12.72 -18.37
C ARG A 5 -8.16 -11.94 -17.17
N ILE A 6 -7.24 -11.38 -16.37
CA ILE A 6 -7.55 -10.41 -15.33
C ILE A 6 -8.26 -9.18 -15.94
N ASN A 7 -7.74 -8.61 -17.03
CA ASN A 7 -8.43 -7.49 -17.72
C ASN A 7 -9.83 -7.91 -18.19
N ALA A 8 -9.94 -9.07 -18.83
CA ALA A 8 -11.24 -9.59 -19.28
C ALA A 8 -12.22 -9.79 -18.11
N ALA A 9 -11.75 -10.31 -16.98
CA ALA A 9 -12.54 -10.50 -15.78
C ALA A 9 -13.00 -9.16 -15.19
N LEU A 10 -12.11 -8.17 -15.10
CA LEU A 10 -12.45 -6.81 -14.67
C LEU A 10 -13.51 -6.20 -15.60
N TYR A 11 -13.34 -6.28 -16.92
CA TYR A 11 -14.34 -5.80 -17.88
C TYR A 11 -15.68 -6.54 -17.79
N ALA A 12 -15.68 -7.80 -17.35
CA ALA A 12 -16.88 -8.59 -17.07
C ALA A 12 -17.55 -8.25 -15.72
N GLY A 13 -17.05 -7.24 -15.00
CA GLY A 13 -17.59 -6.77 -13.73
C GLY A 13 -17.03 -7.45 -12.49
N CYS A 14 -15.90 -8.18 -12.60
CA CYS A 14 -15.21 -8.68 -11.42
C CYS A 14 -14.50 -7.54 -10.68
N LEU A 15 -14.34 -7.75 -9.38
CA LEU A 15 -13.48 -7.00 -8.48
C LEU A 15 -12.19 -7.81 -8.26
N LEU A 16 -11.04 -7.14 -8.34
CA LEU A 16 -9.76 -7.75 -7.99
C LEU A 16 -9.24 -7.12 -6.70
N HIS A 17 -8.85 -7.96 -5.75
CA HIS A 17 -8.38 -7.56 -4.43
C HIS A 17 -7.04 -8.23 -4.15
N ALA A 18 -6.09 -7.47 -3.61
CA ALA A 18 -4.83 -8.01 -3.12
C ALA A 18 -4.59 -7.63 -1.66
N ILE A 19 -4.11 -8.59 -0.87
CA ILE A 19 -3.84 -8.40 0.56
C ILE A 19 -2.51 -9.06 0.95
N MET A 20 -1.72 -8.35 1.76
CA MET A 20 -0.54 -8.92 2.40
C MET A 20 -0.97 -9.70 3.65
N ARG A 21 -0.51 -10.93 3.76
CA ARG A 21 -0.82 -11.85 4.86
C ARG A 21 0.27 -11.78 5.93
N ALA A 22 -0.08 -12.20 7.15
CA ALA A 22 0.83 -12.17 8.30
C ALA A 22 2.09 -13.05 8.13
N ASN A 23 2.02 -14.07 7.26
CA ASN A 23 3.13 -14.93 6.89
C ASN A 23 4.04 -14.34 5.78
N GLY A 24 3.80 -13.09 5.37
CA GLY A 24 4.59 -12.41 4.33
C GLY A 24 4.19 -12.72 2.90
N THR A 25 3.11 -13.49 2.66
CA THR A 25 2.63 -13.79 1.31
C THR A 25 1.56 -12.79 0.84
N VAL A 26 1.41 -12.66 -0.47
CA VAL A 26 0.41 -11.81 -1.13
C VAL A 26 -0.71 -12.69 -1.66
N GLY A 27 -1.93 -12.47 -1.15
CA GLY A 27 -3.14 -13.10 -1.68
C GLY A 27 -3.84 -12.19 -2.67
N VAL A 28 -4.00 -12.63 -3.92
CA VAL A 28 -4.81 -11.98 -4.97
C VAL A 28 -6.09 -12.77 -5.18
N SER A 29 -7.23 -12.10 -5.16
CA SER A 29 -8.53 -12.70 -5.47
C SER A 29 -9.28 -11.89 -6.51
N VAL A 30 -9.91 -12.57 -7.46
CA VAL A 30 -10.81 -12.01 -8.47
C VAL A 30 -12.21 -12.53 -8.15
N GLN A 31 -13.13 -11.63 -7.82
CA GLN A 31 -14.46 -11.96 -7.30
C GLN A 31 -15.56 -11.31 -8.14
N LYS A 32 -16.69 -11.97 -8.26
CA LYS A 32 -17.92 -11.40 -8.83
C LYS A 32 -19.11 -11.91 -8.05
N ASP A 33 -19.96 -11.00 -7.57
CA ASP A 33 -21.17 -11.32 -6.80
C ASP A 33 -20.90 -12.25 -5.59
N GLY A 34 -19.80 -11.99 -4.89
CA GLY A 34 -19.36 -12.80 -3.73
C GLY A 34 -18.73 -14.15 -4.07
N GLN A 35 -18.62 -14.53 -5.36
CA GLN A 35 -17.99 -15.77 -5.80
C GLN A 35 -16.55 -15.52 -6.28
N ILE A 36 -15.61 -16.36 -5.83
CA ILE A 36 -14.23 -16.35 -6.31
C ILE A 36 -14.19 -16.94 -7.72
N ARG A 37 -13.69 -16.15 -8.68
CA ARG A 37 -13.46 -16.52 -10.08
C ARG A 37 -11.99 -16.78 -10.38
N GLY A 38 -11.10 -16.21 -9.56
CA GLY A 38 -9.65 -16.35 -9.66
C GLY A 38 -9.03 -16.18 -8.28
N TYR A 39 -8.02 -16.97 -7.96
CA TYR A 39 -7.27 -16.81 -6.73
C TYR A 39 -5.82 -17.23 -6.91
N GLY A 40 -4.90 -16.46 -6.33
CA GLY A 40 -3.49 -16.80 -6.23
C GLY A 40 -2.89 -16.31 -4.92
N ASP A 41 -1.94 -17.08 -4.40
CA ASP A 41 -1.13 -16.73 -3.23
C ASP A 41 0.33 -17.01 -3.59
N ALA A 42 1.23 -16.08 -3.29
CA ALA A 42 2.64 -16.20 -3.57
C ALA A 42 3.47 -15.22 -2.73
N SER A 43 4.79 -15.33 -2.80
CA SER A 43 5.69 -14.41 -2.09
C SER A 43 5.77 -13.02 -2.74
N SER A 44 5.36 -12.90 -4.01
CA SER A 44 5.32 -11.65 -4.76
C SER A 44 3.91 -11.38 -5.30
N THR A 45 3.55 -10.12 -5.50
CA THR A 45 2.27 -9.78 -6.14
C THR A 45 2.22 -10.32 -7.56
N ALA A 46 3.34 -10.24 -8.27
CA ALA A 46 3.44 -10.69 -9.64
C ALA A 46 3.04 -12.16 -9.78
N ASP A 47 3.60 -13.02 -8.92
CA ASP A 47 3.31 -14.45 -8.90
C ASP A 47 1.90 -14.76 -8.40
N ALA A 48 1.41 -14.00 -7.43
CA ALA A 48 0.03 -14.14 -6.96
C ALA A 48 -0.99 -13.80 -8.08
N MET A 49 -0.71 -12.78 -8.90
CA MET A 49 -1.51 -12.43 -10.07
C MET A 49 -1.45 -13.52 -11.15
N LEU A 50 -0.28 -14.13 -11.40
CA LEU A 50 -0.16 -15.27 -12.32
C LEU A 50 -0.99 -16.46 -11.87
N ASN A 51 -0.93 -16.79 -10.58
CA ASN A 51 -1.69 -17.88 -9.99
C ASN A 51 -3.20 -17.59 -10.12
N ALA A 52 -3.62 -16.34 -9.91
CA ALA A 52 -5.01 -15.92 -10.11
C ALA A 52 -5.46 -16.02 -11.59
N ASP A 53 -4.64 -15.60 -12.55
CA ASP A 53 -4.95 -15.71 -14.00
C ASP A 53 -5.14 -17.18 -14.42
N ARG A 54 -4.27 -18.07 -13.92
CA ARG A 54 -4.37 -19.51 -14.16
C ARG A 54 -5.57 -20.15 -13.51
N TYR A 55 -5.93 -19.71 -12.31
CA TYR A 55 -7.15 -20.16 -11.65
C TYR A 55 -8.37 -19.82 -12.52
N ILE A 56 -8.42 -18.61 -13.10
CA ILE A 56 -9.52 -18.22 -14.01
C ILE A 56 -9.61 -19.18 -15.21
N GLU A 57 -8.47 -19.60 -15.76
CA GLU A 57 -8.40 -20.54 -16.90
C GLU A 57 -8.84 -21.96 -16.52
N THR A 58 -8.40 -22.45 -15.38
CA THR A 58 -8.47 -23.89 -15.04
C THR A 58 -9.54 -24.24 -14.01
N GLY A 59 -10.04 -23.25 -13.26
CA GLY A 59 -10.95 -23.43 -12.13
C GLY A 59 -10.33 -24.13 -10.91
N GLY A 60 -9.01 -24.35 -10.89
CA GLY A 60 -8.32 -25.16 -9.88
C GLY A 60 -7.18 -24.43 -9.17
N TRP A 61 -6.87 -24.89 -7.95
CA TRP A 61 -5.73 -24.42 -7.16
C TRP A 61 -4.42 -24.97 -7.72
N TYR A 62 -3.39 -24.13 -7.83
CA TYR A 62 -2.08 -24.52 -8.35
C TYR A 62 -0.98 -24.32 -7.30
N LYS A 63 0.00 -25.23 -7.27
CA LYS A 63 1.22 -25.11 -6.46
C LYS A 63 2.37 -24.60 -7.33
N GLU A 64 3.08 -23.63 -6.78
CA GLU A 64 4.18 -22.89 -7.40
C GLU A 64 5.32 -23.82 -7.86
N GLU A 65 5.34 -24.22 -9.14
CA GLU A 65 6.51 -24.85 -9.77
C GLU A 65 6.84 -24.16 -11.11
N GLY A 66 7.86 -23.30 -11.09
CA GLY A 66 8.53 -22.81 -12.31
C GLY A 66 7.73 -21.83 -13.17
N LEU A 67 6.77 -21.10 -12.61
CA LEU A 67 5.96 -20.15 -13.36
C LEU A 67 6.72 -18.83 -13.55
N ARG A 68 6.71 -18.29 -14.77
CA ARG A 68 7.24 -16.96 -15.09
C ARG A 68 6.10 -16.03 -15.52
N LEU A 69 6.29 -14.72 -15.33
CA LEU A 69 5.36 -13.61 -15.64
C LEU A 69 4.89 -13.49 -17.09
N GLN A 70 5.24 -14.42 -17.97
CA GLN A 70 4.83 -14.48 -19.37
C GLN A 70 3.31 -14.57 -19.60
N GLY A 71 2.49 -14.66 -18.54
CA GLY A 71 1.03 -14.69 -18.60
C GLY A 71 0.33 -13.35 -18.36
N VAL A 72 0.96 -12.39 -17.68
CA VAL A 72 0.33 -11.11 -17.30
C VAL A 72 1.09 -9.96 -17.98
N THR A 73 1.03 -9.92 -19.30
CA THR A 73 1.93 -9.10 -20.12
C THR A 73 1.49 -7.63 -20.19
N SER A 74 2.24 -6.75 -19.54
CA SER A 74 2.68 -5.46 -20.10
C SER A 74 4.21 -5.46 -20.12
N ASP A 75 4.84 -4.68 -20.99
CA ASP A 75 6.32 -4.63 -21.11
C ASP A 75 7.02 -4.15 -19.82
N ASN A 76 6.25 -3.66 -18.85
CA ASN A 76 6.69 -3.15 -17.56
C ASN A 76 6.04 -3.87 -16.35
N ALA A 77 5.33 -4.98 -16.56
CA ALA A 77 4.57 -5.65 -15.50
C ALA A 77 5.45 -6.09 -14.32
N GLU A 78 6.66 -6.58 -14.59
CA GLU A 78 7.61 -6.99 -13.54
C GLU A 78 8.09 -5.81 -12.69
N ASP A 79 8.43 -4.69 -13.33
CA ASP A 79 8.86 -3.46 -12.65
C ASP A 79 7.71 -2.86 -11.80
N ILE A 80 6.51 -2.79 -12.36
CA ILE A 80 5.32 -2.31 -11.65
C ILE A 80 5.02 -3.22 -10.45
N ALA A 81 5.09 -4.54 -10.63
CA ALA A 81 4.87 -5.48 -9.53
C ALA A 81 5.95 -5.37 -8.45
N ALA A 82 7.22 -5.18 -8.82
CA ALA A 82 8.29 -4.95 -7.87
C ALA A 82 8.11 -3.64 -7.08
N ARG A 83 7.70 -2.55 -7.74
CA ARG A 83 7.36 -1.27 -7.09
C ARG A 83 6.19 -1.43 -6.11
N LEU A 84 5.19 -2.23 -6.48
CA LEU A 84 4.06 -2.54 -5.62
C LEU A 84 4.47 -3.43 -4.44
N ASP A 85 5.32 -4.44 -4.65
CA ASP A 85 5.88 -5.30 -3.60
C ASP A 85 6.77 -4.48 -2.64
N ALA A 86 7.49 -3.47 -3.11
CA ALA A 86 8.22 -2.54 -2.24
C ALA A 86 7.28 -1.64 -1.41
N TRP A 87 6.10 -1.34 -1.94
CA TRP A 87 5.08 -0.52 -1.28
C TRP A 87 4.28 -1.29 -0.22
N GLN A 88 4.07 -2.61 -0.40
CA GLN A 88 3.21 -3.43 0.47
C GLN A 88 3.69 -3.66 1.92
N PRO A 89 4.98 -3.86 2.23
CA PRO A 89 5.46 -4.08 3.61
C PRO A 89 5.11 -2.96 4.57
N GLN A 90 4.74 -1.79 4.05
CA GLN A 90 4.35 -0.63 4.84
C GLN A 90 2.83 -0.61 5.16
N ARG A 91 2.01 -1.52 4.59
CA ARG A 91 0.55 -1.31 4.40
C ARG A 91 -0.28 -2.62 4.36
N ALA A 92 -1.22 -2.79 5.30
CA ALA A 92 -2.00 -4.03 5.49
C ALA A 92 -3.01 -4.42 4.37
N ARG A 93 -3.27 -3.58 3.36
CA ARG A 93 -4.14 -3.89 2.20
C ARG A 93 -3.45 -3.42 0.92
N ALA A 94 -3.12 -4.31 0.00
CA ALA A 94 -2.26 -3.93 -1.12
C ALA A 94 -3.00 -3.04 -2.13
N PHE A 95 -4.08 -3.54 -2.74
CA PHE A 95 -4.86 -2.77 -3.72
C PHE A 95 -6.21 -3.41 -4.02
N ILE A 96 -7.10 -2.61 -4.61
CA ILE A 96 -8.37 -3.06 -5.21
C ILE A 96 -8.46 -2.49 -6.63
N ALA A 97 -8.92 -3.30 -7.58
CA ALA A 97 -9.16 -2.91 -8.96
C ALA A 97 -10.57 -3.29 -9.43
N TRP A 98 -11.19 -2.42 -10.23
CA TRP A 98 -12.53 -2.61 -10.78
C TRP A 98 -12.70 -1.89 -12.11
N ARG A 99 -13.75 -2.25 -12.85
CA ARG A 99 -14.15 -1.54 -14.06
C ARG A 99 -14.77 -0.19 -13.71
N ASN A 100 -14.31 0.87 -14.37
CA ASN A 100 -14.88 2.21 -14.31
C ASN A 100 -15.20 2.69 -15.74
N GLY A 101 -16.44 2.47 -16.19
CA GLY A 101 -16.86 2.78 -17.56
C GLY A 101 -16.18 1.88 -18.60
N ASP A 102 -15.44 2.48 -19.53
CA ASP A 102 -14.61 1.83 -20.54
C ASP A 102 -13.15 1.62 -20.09
N LYS A 103 -12.84 1.94 -18.82
CA LYS A 103 -11.50 1.87 -18.24
C LYS A 103 -11.46 0.97 -17.01
N ILE A 104 -10.25 0.73 -16.51
CA ILE A 104 -10.00 0.08 -15.24
C ILE A 104 -9.51 1.13 -14.23
N ALA A 105 -10.05 1.07 -13.02
CA ALA A 105 -9.62 1.85 -11.88
C ALA A 105 -8.87 0.97 -10.89
N VAL A 106 -7.80 1.50 -10.30
CA VAL A 106 -7.02 0.88 -9.23
C VAL A 106 -6.93 1.84 -8.06
N ARG A 107 -7.19 1.33 -6.87
CA ARG A 107 -7.01 2.02 -5.60
C ARG A 107 -5.98 1.29 -4.75
N LEU A 108 -4.90 1.98 -4.41
CA LEU A 108 -3.95 1.56 -3.39
C LEU A 108 -4.41 2.11 -2.04
N SER A 109 -4.32 1.33 -0.97
CA SER A 109 -4.71 1.77 0.38
C SER A 109 -3.63 1.43 1.40
N GLY A 110 -3.20 2.36 2.24
CA GLY A 110 -2.35 1.94 3.35
C GLY A 110 -1.90 3.05 4.25
N MET A 111 -0.86 2.81 5.04
CA MET A 111 -0.42 3.73 6.10
C MET A 111 0.77 4.57 5.62
N HIS A 112 0.68 5.87 5.74
CA HIS A 112 1.84 6.75 5.67
C HIS A 112 2.46 6.84 7.06
N ARG A 113 3.79 6.71 7.16
CA ARG A 113 4.51 6.87 8.42
C ARG A 113 5.10 8.26 8.47
N VAL A 114 4.90 8.94 9.59
CA VAL A 114 5.51 10.24 9.85
C VAL A 114 7.02 10.02 10.04
N VAL A 115 7.83 10.75 9.28
CA VAL A 115 9.30 10.72 9.35
C VAL A 115 9.78 11.99 10.01
N VAL A 116 10.79 11.87 10.88
CA VAL A 116 11.45 13.04 11.47
C VAL A 116 12.16 13.81 10.36
N PRO A 117 11.96 15.14 10.24
CA PRO A 117 12.66 15.95 9.24
C PRO A 117 14.18 15.82 9.36
N ASN A 118 14.88 15.80 8.22
CA ASN A 118 16.35 15.60 8.20
C ASN A 118 17.11 16.70 8.94
N ASP A 119 16.66 17.95 8.84
CA ASP A 119 17.24 19.09 9.55
C ASP A 119 17.10 18.96 11.07
N VAL A 120 15.97 18.42 11.55
CA VAL A 120 15.77 18.10 12.96
C VAL A 120 16.68 16.95 13.40
N LEU A 121 16.75 15.89 12.59
CA LEU A 121 17.65 14.75 12.82
C LEU A 121 19.09 15.21 12.95
N GLU A 122 19.60 15.94 11.95
CA GLU A 122 20.96 16.48 11.92
C GLU A 122 21.23 17.39 13.12
N SER A 123 20.32 18.33 13.42
CA SER A 123 20.45 19.21 14.57
C SER A 123 20.56 18.44 15.89
N VAL A 124 19.73 17.42 16.11
CA VAL A 124 19.76 16.61 17.34
C VAL A 124 21.04 15.80 17.42
N MET A 125 21.47 15.24 16.28
CA MET A 125 22.68 14.42 16.20
C MET A 125 23.96 15.23 16.41
N ASP A 126 24.05 16.43 15.81
CA ASP A 126 25.24 17.27 15.87
C ASP A 126 25.38 17.97 17.22
N THR A 127 24.28 18.40 17.81
CA THR A 127 24.29 19.18 19.06
C THR A 127 24.14 18.32 20.31
N GLY A 128 23.59 17.10 20.17
CA GLY A 128 23.18 16.26 21.29
C GLY A 128 21.99 16.83 22.08
N PHE A 129 21.40 17.94 21.64
CA PHE A 129 20.27 18.57 22.29
C PHE A 129 18.95 18.18 21.63
N MET A 130 17.90 18.25 22.44
CA MET A 130 16.54 17.98 22.02
C MET A 130 16.01 19.10 21.12
N ALA A 131 15.28 18.72 20.07
CA ALA A 131 14.59 19.61 19.16
C ALA A 131 13.07 19.35 19.19
N THR A 132 12.29 20.39 18.87
CA THR A 132 10.83 20.31 18.72
C THR A 132 10.46 20.69 17.29
N TRP A 133 9.49 19.98 16.72
CA TRP A 133 9.01 20.24 15.36
C TRP A 133 7.53 19.92 15.24
N SER A 134 6.91 20.43 14.18
CA SER A 134 5.48 20.23 13.91
C SER A 134 5.27 19.60 12.55
N SER A 135 4.33 18.66 12.44
CA SER A 135 3.86 18.18 11.15
C SER A 135 2.85 19.14 10.55
N ASP A 136 2.69 19.04 9.24
CA ASP A 136 1.59 19.63 8.46
C ASP A 136 0.19 19.23 8.96
N ARG A 137 0.08 18.08 9.65
CA ARG A 137 -1.15 17.59 10.29
C ARG A 137 -1.41 18.19 11.69
N GLY A 138 -0.61 19.16 12.13
CA GLY A 138 -0.82 19.85 13.41
C GLY A 138 -0.38 19.07 14.66
N TYR A 139 0.37 17.97 14.49
CA TYR A 139 1.02 17.30 15.61
C TYR A 139 2.34 17.99 15.94
N VAL A 140 2.69 18.05 17.23
CA VAL A 140 3.97 18.56 17.72
C VAL A 140 4.76 17.41 18.29
N TYR A 141 6.00 17.27 17.85
CA TYR A 141 6.92 16.21 18.24
C TYR A 141 8.13 16.79 18.95
N ARG A 142 8.70 15.97 19.82
CA ARG A 142 9.96 16.25 20.50
C ARG A 142 10.92 15.11 20.21
N THR A 143 12.08 15.47 19.66
CA THR A 143 13.11 14.53 19.23
C THR A 143 14.38 14.77 20.04
N ALA A 144 15.00 13.71 20.54
CA ALA A 144 16.22 13.75 21.34
C ALA A 144 17.11 12.54 21.01
N PRO A 145 18.40 12.53 21.38
CA PRO A 145 19.22 11.33 21.30
C PRO A 145 18.56 10.19 22.09
N ASP A 146 18.62 8.97 21.56
CA ASP A 146 18.03 7.80 22.22
C ASP A 146 18.82 7.48 23.51
N PRO A 147 18.20 7.63 24.70
CA PRO A 147 18.90 7.38 25.97
C PRO A 147 19.16 5.89 26.21
N GLU A 148 18.37 5.00 25.59
CA GLU A 148 18.49 3.55 25.73
C GLU A 148 19.49 2.96 24.74
N ARG A 149 19.72 3.66 23.62
CA ARG A 149 20.70 3.29 22.59
C ARG A 149 21.66 4.46 22.36
N PRO A 150 22.64 4.68 23.26
CA PRO A 150 23.58 5.80 23.18
C PRO A 150 24.60 5.66 22.04
N MET A 151 24.34 4.81 21.04
CA MET A 151 25.15 4.74 19.82
C MET A 151 24.96 6.02 19.01
N ALA A 152 26.06 6.51 18.42
CA ALA A 152 26.00 7.61 17.47
C ALA A 152 25.02 7.26 16.34
N GLY A 153 23.92 8.02 16.23
CA GLY A 153 22.94 7.90 15.16
C GLY A 153 21.54 7.46 15.60
N CYS A 154 21.32 7.17 16.88
CA CYS A 154 19.99 6.78 17.37
C CYS A 154 19.28 7.97 18.01
N ILE A 155 18.06 8.25 17.54
CA ILE A 155 17.15 9.26 18.11
C ILE A 155 15.86 8.61 18.60
N MET A 156 15.26 9.23 19.61
CA MET A 156 13.90 8.97 20.06
C MET A 156 13.04 10.18 19.75
N SER A 157 11.81 9.96 19.28
CA SER A 157 10.85 11.03 19.04
C SER A 157 9.50 10.67 19.65
N VAL A 158 8.86 11.64 20.29
CA VAL A 158 7.57 11.47 20.97
C VAL A 158 6.59 12.56 20.55
N VAL A 159 5.30 12.21 20.46
CA VAL A 159 4.22 13.18 20.24
C VAL A 159 3.97 13.92 21.56
N CYS A 160 4.14 15.24 21.55
CA CYS A 160 3.91 16.10 22.71
C CYS A 160 2.55 16.80 22.68
N SER A 161 1.98 17.00 21.50
CA SER A 161 0.65 17.57 21.32
C SER A 161 0.03 17.04 20.03
N SER A 162 -1.29 16.89 20.04
CA SER A 162 -2.09 16.53 18.87
C SER A 162 -3.09 17.66 18.57
N PRO A 163 -3.56 17.79 17.32
CA PRO A 163 -4.53 18.83 16.94
C PRO A 163 -5.87 18.70 17.68
N ASN A 164 -6.20 17.50 18.16
CA ASN A 164 -7.45 17.24 18.88
C ASN A 164 -7.28 17.22 20.41
N ASN A 165 -6.13 17.68 20.93
CA ASN A 165 -5.76 17.60 22.35
C ASN A 165 -5.88 16.18 22.95
N SER A 166 -5.79 15.14 22.11
CA SER A 166 -5.65 13.76 22.57
C SER A 166 -4.27 13.59 23.21
N THR A 167 -4.23 13.62 24.54
CA THR A 167 -3.05 13.22 25.31
C THR A 167 -3.04 11.70 25.40
N GLY A 168 -2.55 11.04 24.35
CA GLY A 168 -2.50 9.58 24.31
C GLY A 168 -2.24 9.05 22.91
N ASP A 169 -1.78 7.80 22.89
CA ASP A 169 -1.37 6.96 21.75
C ASP A 169 -2.50 6.80 20.70
N ASP A 170 -2.85 7.88 20.00
CA ASP A 170 -3.93 7.89 19.01
C ASP A 170 -3.58 7.08 17.75
N GLY A 171 -2.38 6.51 17.69
CA GLY A 171 -1.80 5.78 16.55
C GLY A 171 -1.57 6.66 15.31
N LEU A 172 -2.35 7.74 15.16
CA LEU A 172 -2.40 8.67 14.05
C LEU A 172 -1.25 9.67 14.04
N GLY A 173 -0.65 9.95 15.21
CA GLY A 173 0.54 10.80 15.32
C GLY A 173 1.76 10.20 14.63
N TRP A 174 1.84 8.87 14.47
CA TRP A 174 2.99 8.20 13.82
C TRP A 174 2.65 7.55 12.49
N GLN A 175 1.38 7.20 12.28
CA GLN A 175 0.94 6.59 11.04
C GLN A 175 -0.51 6.94 10.74
N TYR A 176 -0.82 7.29 9.49
CA TYR A 176 -2.19 7.63 9.10
C TYR A 176 -2.61 6.92 7.80
N PRO A 177 -3.89 6.58 7.66
CA PRO A 177 -4.38 5.92 6.46
C PRO A 177 -4.33 6.88 5.27
N THR A 178 -3.94 6.34 4.12
CA THR A 178 -3.76 7.05 2.87
C THR A 178 -4.23 6.21 1.70
N MET A 179 -4.50 6.88 0.59
CA MET A 179 -5.01 6.32 -0.64
C MET A 179 -4.27 6.94 -1.82
N GLN A 180 -4.02 6.11 -2.83
CA GLN A 180 -3.61 6.56 -4.16
C GLN A 180 -4.55 5.93 -5.18
N PHE A 181 -4.81 6.65 -6.27
CA PHE A 181 -5.79 6.25 -7.27
C PHE A 181 -5.23 6.40 -8.68
N GLY A 182 -5.58 5.46 -9.55
CA GLY A 182 -5.18 5.47 -10.95
C GLY A 182 -6.28 4.89 -11.84
N VAL A 183 -6.37 5.40 -13.07
CA VAL A 183 -7.32 4.94 -14.09
C VAL A 183 -6.56 4.77 -15.40
N GLY A 184 -6.75 3.63 -16.06
CA GLY A 184 -6.03 3.28 -17.30
C GLY A 184 -6.90 2.46 -18.26
N ALA A 185 -6.43 2.28 -19.49
CA ALA A 185 -7.09 1.43 -20.47
C ALA A 185 -7.03 -0.06 -20.06
N ASP A 186 -6.05 -0.41 -19.25
CA ASP A 186 -5.95 -1.72 -18.62
C ASP A 186 -5.53 -1.65 -17.14
N PHE A 187 -5.47 -2.82 -16.50
CA PHE A 187 -5.05 -2.95 -15.10
C PHE A 187 -3.65 -2.38 -14.84
N TRP A 188 -2.70 -2.58 -15.75
CA TRP A 188 -1.31 -2.21 -15.55
C TRP A 188 -1.10 -0.71 -15.68
N GLU A 189 -1.73 -0.08 -16.68
CA GLU A 189 -1.77 1.36 -16.81
C GLU A 189 -2.43 2.01 -15.58
N ALA A 190 -3.55 1.46 -15.12
CA ALA A 190 -4.25 1.96 -13.94
C ALA A 190 -3.39 1.83 -12.67
N LEU A 191 -2.71 0.69 -12.48
CA LEU A 191 -1.82 0.45 -11.35
C LEU A 191 -0.59 1.37 -11.39
N SER A 192 0.03 1.53 -12.56
CA SER A 192 1.16 2.46 -12.75
C SER A 192 0.75 3.91 -12.44
N GLY A 193 -0.42 4.32 -12.91
CA GLY A 193 -1.01 5.61 -12.59
C GLY A 193 -1.26 5.79 -11.09
N ALA A 194 -1.74 4.74 -10.41
CA ALA A 194 -1.95 4.78 -8.97
C ALA A 194 -0.64 4.85 -8.18
N LEU A 195 0.41 4.13 -8.59
CA LEU A 195 1.73 4.21 -7.95
C LEU A 195 2.41 5.57 -8.14
N SER A 196 2.00 6.33 -9.15
CA SER A 196 2.61 7.62 -9.50
C SER A 196 1.73 8.81 -9.12
N SER A 197 0.53 8.60 -8.58
CA SER A 197 -0.37 9.66 -8.16
C SER A 197 -0.07 10.16 -6.75
N GLU A 198 -0.58 11.36 -6.46
CA GLU A 198 -0.46 11.98 -5.15
C GLU A 198 -1.05 11.09 -4.06
N VAL A 199 -0.38 11.05 -2.91
CA VAL A 199 -0.85 10.32 -1.73
C VAL A 199 -1.87 11.19 -1.01
N HIS A 200 -3.13 10.74 -0.97
CA HIS A 200 -4.18 11.42 -0.23
C HIS A 200 -4.37 10.79 1.14
N GLU A 201 -4.45 11.60 2.19
CA GLU A 201 -4.90 11.13 3.50
C GLU A 201 -6.38 10.73 3.46
N VAL A 202 -6.70 9.60 4.10
CA VAL A 202 -8.08 9.17 4.30
C VAL A 202 -8.53 9.68 5.67
N PRO A 203 -9.59 10.51 5.76
CA PRO A 203 -10.08 10.98 7.05
C PRO A 203 -10.41 9.80 7.97
N SER A 204 -9.92 9.85 9.21
CA SER A 204 -10.29 8.84 10.21
C SER A 204 -11.81 8.88 10.43
N PRO A 205 -12.49 7.71 10.59
CA PRO A 205 -13.95 7.62 10.75
C PRO A 205 -14.54 8.45 11.89
N GLN A 206 -13.72 8.92 12.84
CA GLN A 206 -14.14 9.77 13.96
C GLN A 206 -14.47 11.22 13.56
N SER A 207 -14.20 11.64 12.31
CA SER A 207 -14.51 12.99 11.80
C SER A 207 -15.94 13.16 11.26
N VAL A 208 -16.77 12.11 11.24
CA VAL A 208 -18.14 12.16 10.68
C VAL A 208 -19.24 12.38 11.75
N VAL A 209 -18.87 12.51 13.03
CA VAL A 209 -19.82 12.85 14.10
C VAL A 209 -19.70 14.35 14.40
N GLY A 210 -20.34 15.17 13.59
CA GLY A 210 -20.36 16.63 13.78
C GLY A 210 -20.61 17.42 12.50
N ALA A 211 -21.67 17.09 11.77
CA ALA A 211 -22.26 17.95 10.75
C ALA A 211 -23.75 18.13 11.06
#